data_AF-E2APB2-F1
#
_entry.id   AF-E2APB2-F1
#
_cell.length_a   1.000
_cell.length_b   1.000
_cell.length_c   1.000
_cell.angle_alpha   90.00
_cell.angle_beta   90.00
_cell.angle_gamma   90.00
#
_symmetry.space_group_name_H-M   'P 1'
#
loop_
_entity.id
_entity.type
_entity.pdbx_description
1 polymer ?
#
loop_
_entity_poly.entity_id
_entity_poly.type
_entity_poly.pdbx_seq_one_letter_code
_entity_poly.pdbx_strand_id
1 'polypeptide(L)'
;GFNTWHNATSRIKKHSTSSLHIDSTEALAKLKTVNIIQRLSSATEKQMMNHRTALRKIFSTLKVLAKQGLPLRGINNDENSNFIQILKARAEDVSELESWLKRNGHKWLHHDVQNEILELMAAKVMSENLAEIRQAEFCALLLDETSDLSKIEQISICLRIVSQNLVSSEFFLGFYSTSSTKAETLFQIVQDVFLRFNLPLTKLRGQCYDGAANVSGKITGLQTRLREIEPRALYVHCNAHNLNLVVQDAMEGVPATRKFIGVVKDMINFVKDSPKRISQFQQLQSERESESESSTNKNLALAAYCPTRWVMRISSLKTVRANYESLMKFFMERITDCEVDSIVSAKASGYFEHMRTFEFFFFLTMIIELLDRIEILNKDLQNSELSVNDSYRKIEGVMYYINVSRDSKFEIIW
;
A
#
# COMPACT_ATOMS: atom_id res chain seq x y z
N GLY A 1 -64.06 38.06 -47.22
CA GLY A 1 -65.19 38.45 -46.35
C GLY A 1 -66.50 38.10 -47.04
N PHE A 2 -67.57 37.88 -46.27
CA PHE A 2 -68.89 37.54 -46.81
C PHE A 2 -69.84 38.73 -46.63
N ASN A 3 -70.62 39.06 -47.65
CA ASN A 3 -71.59 40.16 -47.61
C ASN A 3 -73.00 39.69 -47.22
N THR A 4 -73.23 38.37 -47.08
CA THR A 4 -74.50 37.78 -46.62
C THR A 4 -74.24 36.54 -45.76
N TRP A 5 -75.02 36.38 -44.67
CA TRP A 5 -74.84 35.31 -43.67
C TRP A 5 -75.07 33.90 -44.20
N HIS A 6 -75.93 33.75 -45.21
CA HIS A 6 -76.17 32.47 -45.88
C HIS A 6 -74.92 31.94 -46.61
N ASN A 7 -74.18 32.84 -47.27
CA ASN A 7 -72.94 32.48 -47.95
C ASN A 7 -71.80 32.17 -46.97
N ALA A 8 -71.78 32.85 -45.82
CA ALA A 8 -70.82 32.58 -44.76
C ALA A 8 -71.01 31.18 -44.16
N THR A 9 -72.24 30.79 -43.82
CA THR A 9 -72.53 29.48 -43.23
C THR A 9 -72.20 28.31 -44.16
N SER A 10 -72.50 28.45 -45.46
CA SER A 10 -72.13 27.46 -46.48
C SER A 10 -70.60 27.32 -46.62
N ARG A 11 -69.87 28.44 -46.63
CA ARG A 11 -68.40 28.44 -46.75
C ARG A 11 -67.69 27.97 -45.49
N ILE A 12 -68.23 28.24 -44.31
CA ILE A 12 -67.74 27.70 -43.03
C ILE A 12 -67.91 26.19 -43.00
N LYS A 13 -69.05 25.65 -43.43
CA LYS A 13 -69.24 24.20 -43.56
C LYS A 13 -68.23 23.58 -44.52
N LYS A 14 -68.02 24.18 -45.71
CA LYS A 14 -66.98 23.73 -46.65
C LYS A 14 -65.55 23.81 -46.09
N HIS A 15 -65.24 24.83 -45.29
CA HIS A 15 -63.95 24.93 -44.62
C HIS A 15 -63.78 23.84 -43.55
N SER A 16 -64.80 23.59 -42.74
CA SER A 16 -64.74 22.56 -41.68
C SER A 16 -64.47 21.15 -42.24
N THR A 17 -64.85 20.90 -43.49
CA THR A 17 -64.59 19.64 -44.21
C THR A 17 -63.38 19.70 -45.14
N SER A 18 -62.63 20.81 -45.18
CA SER A 18 -61.43 20.93 -46.01
C SER A 18 -60.26 20.17 -45.39
N SER A 19 -59.40 19.57 -46.23
CA SER A 19 -58.22 18.83 -45.77
C SER A 19 -57.35 19.67 -44.83
N LEU A 20 -57.08 20.92 -45.20
CA LEU A 20 -56.32 21.87 -44.36
C LEU A 20 -56.90 22.03 -42.94
N HIS A 21 -58.22 22.09 -42.80
CA HIS A 21 -58.86 22.20 -41.48
C HIS A 21 -58.77 20.88 -40.71
N ILE A 22 -59.01 19.75 -41.38
CA ILE A 22 -58.93 18.42 -40.80
C ILE A 22 -57.50 18.11 -40.34
N ASP A 23 -56.50 18.36 -41.18
CA ASP A 23 -55.08 18.16 -40.88
C ASP A 23 -54.63 19.06 -39.72
N SER A 24 -55.08 20.32 -39.69
CA SER A 24 -54.78 21.24 -38.60
C SER A 24 -55.45 20.84 -37.28
N THR A 25 -56.69 20.35 -37.34
CA THR A 25 -57.41 19.89 -36.15
C THR A 25 -56.87 18.55 -35.65
N GLU A 26 -56.42 17.64 -36.52
CA GLU A 26 -55.67 16.45 -36.14
C GLU A 26 -54.31 16.79 -35.53
N ALA A 27 -53.56 17.73 -36.10
CA ALA A 27 -52.29 18.19 -35.53
C ALA A 27 -52.49 18.81 -34.14
N LEU A 28 -53.56 19.61 -33.97
CA LEU A 28 -53.95 20.18 -32.69
C LEU A 28 -54.39 19.09 -31.69
N ALA A 29 -55.13 18.07 -32.14
CA ALA A 29 -55.54 16.94 -31.31
C ALA A 29 -54.33 16.09 -30.88
N LYS A 30 -53.36 15.85 -31.78
CA LYS A 30 -52.08 15.19 -31.47
C LYS A 30 -51.28 16.01 -30.44
N LEU A 31 -51.24 17.33 -30.55
CA LEU A 31 -50.62 18.22 -29.54
C LEU A 31 -51.34 18.19 -28.18
N LYS A 32 -52.67 18.00 -28.15
CA LYS A 32 -53.45 17.88 -26.91
C LYS A 32 -53.23 16.57 -26.15
N THR A 33 -52.67 15.53 -26.77
CA THR A 33 -52.51 14.21 -26.13
C THR A 33 -51.30 14.08 -25.22
N VAL A 34 -50.30 14.97 -25.27
CA VAL A 34 -49.12 14.85 -24.42
C VAL A 34 -48.66 16.21 -23.90
N ASN A 35 -48.71 16.39 -22.59
CA ASN A 35 -48.23 17.59 -21.92
C ASN A 35 -46.71 17.72 -22.09
N ILE A 36 -46.26 18.77 -22.78
CA ILE A 36 -44.84 19.07 -23.03
C ILE A 36 -44.04 19.11 -21.73
N ILE A 37 -44.65 19.59 -20.64
CA ILE A 37 -44.05 19.65 -19.30
C ILE A 37 -43.72 18.23 -18.78
N GLN A 38 -44.61 17.26 -19.03
CA GLN A 38 -44.41 15.88 -18.57
C GLN A 38 -43.32 15.16 -19.38
N ARG A 39 -43.20 15.43 -20.69
CA ARG A 39 -42.07 14.92 -21.49
C ARG A 39 -40.74 15.53 -21.07
N LEU A 40 -40.71 16.84 -20.83
CA LEU A 40 -39.53 17.53 -20.28
C LEU A 40 -39.13 16.95 -18.91
N SER A 41 -40.10 16.68 -18.03
CA SER A 41 -39.86 15.99 -16.75
C SER A 41 -39.25 14.60 -16.97
N SER A 42 -39.88 13.76 -17.78
CA SER A 42 -39.41 12.39 -18.03
C SER A 42 -38.02 12.32 -18.70
N ALA A 43 -37.72 13.23 -19.61
CA ALA A 43 -36.42 13.32 -20.26
C ALA A 43 -35.34 13.76 -19.28
N THR A 44 -35.67 14.73 -18.42
CA THR A 44 -34.79 15.19 -17.34
C THR A 44 -34.50 14.06 -16.35
N GLU A 45 -35.53 13.32 -15.93
CA GLU A 45 -35.38 12.16 -15.04
C GLU A 45 -34.48 11.08 -15.65
N LYS A 46 -34.68 10.75 -16.94
CA LYS A 46 -33.83 9.79 -17.65
C LYS A 46 -32.39 10.28 -17.71
N GLN A 47 -32.16 11.55 -18.00
CA GLN A 47 -30.83 12.14 -18.05
C GLN A 47 -30.16 12.10 -16.67
N MET A 48 -30.88 12.46 -15.60
CA MET A 48 -30.40 12.35 -14.22
C MET A 48 -30.01 10.91 -13.87
N MET A 49 -30.81 9.93 -14.28
CA MET A 49 -30.51 8.52 -14.06
C MET A 49 -29.24 8.09 -14.79
N ASN A 50 -29.08 8.48 -16.06
CA ASN A 50 -27.87 8.19 -16.83
C ASN A 50 -26.63 8.82 -16.17
N HIS A 51 -26.72 10.07 -15.72
CA HIS A 51 -25.62 10.74 -15.02
C HIS A 51 -25.29 10.04 -13.69
N ARG A 52 -26.29 9.56 -12.94
CA ARG A 52 -26.08 8.75 -11.73
C ARG A 52 -25.37 7.44 -12.05
N THR A 53 -25.72 6.78 -13.15
CA THR A 53 -25.02 5.58 -13.62
C THR A 53 -23.54 5.88 -13.88
N ALA A 54 -23.23 6.95 -14.61
CA ALA A 54 -21.84 7.37 -14.84
C ALA A 54 -21.10 7.71 -13.53
N LEU A 55 -21.73 8.45 -12.61
CA LEU A 55 -21.15 8.78 -11.30
C LEU A 55 -20.79 7.52 -10.49
N ARG A 56 -21.69 6.53 -10.46
CA ARG A 56 -21.42 5.24 -9.78
C ARG A 56 -20.23 4.51 -10.38
N LYS A 57 -20.03 4.61 -11.70
CA LYS A 57 -18.84 4.04 -12.34
C LYS A 57 -17.58 4.80 -11.92
N ILE A 58 -17.63 6.13 -11.86
CA ILE A 58 -16.51 6.95 -11.33
C ILE A 58 -16.14 6.54 -9.89
N PHE A 59 -17.13 6.51 -8.98
CA PHE A 59 -16.93 6.08 -7.59
C PHE A 59 -16.34 4.67 -7.50
N SER A 60 -16.91 3.71 -8.24
CA SER A 60 -16.41 2.33 -8.19
C SER A 60 -15.01 2.18 -8.79
N THR A 61 -14.63 2.97 -9.81
CA THR A 61 -13.25 2.98 -10.32
C THR A 61 -12.29 3.51 -9.26
N LEU A 62 -12.60 4.65 -8.64
CA LEU A 62 -11.77 5.23 -7.57
C LEU A 62 -11.61 4.25 -6.40
N LYS A 63 -12.71 3.61 -5.98
CA LYS A 63 -12.69 2.58 -4.94
C LYS A 63 -11.76 1.43 -5.27
N VAL A 64 -11.77 0.93 -6.51
CA VAL A 64 -10.88 -0.16 -6.92
C VAL A 64 -9.42 0.28 -6.87
N LEU A 65 -9.10 1.45 -7.43
CA LEU A 65 -7.74 1.99 -7.44
C LEU A 65 -7.22 2.20 -6.00
N ALA A 66 -8.04 2.80 -5.14
CA ALA A 66 -7.71 3.00 -3.73
C ALA A 66 -7.47 1.67 -2.99
N LYS A 67 -8.35 0.67 -3.18
CA LYS A 67 -8.20 -0.65 -2.56
C LYS A 67 -6.95 -1.41 -3.01
N GLN A 68 -6.48 -1.17 -4.23
CA GLN A 68 -5.29 -1.81 -4.79
C GLN A 68 -4.00 -1.00 -4.56
N GLY A 69 -4.10 0.19 -3.97
CA GLY A 69 -2.96 1.11 -3.82
C GLY A 69 -2.39 1.57 -5.16
N LEU A 70 -3.20 1.61 -6.22
CA LEU A 70 -2.75 2.00 -7.55
C LEU A 70 -2.78 3.52 -7.73
N PRO A 71 -1.76 4.13 -8.37
CA PRO A 71 -1.75 5.55 -8.67
C PRO A 71 -2.99 5.94 -9.48
N LEU A 72 -3.67 7.01 -9.07
CA LEU A 72 -4.86 7.50 -9.76
C LEU A 72 -4.51 8.28 -11.03
N ARG A 73 -3.40 9.02 -10.99
CA ARG A 73 -3.01 10.08 -11.94
C ARG A 73 -1.73 9.70 -12.69
N GLY A 74 -1.55 10.31 -13.86
CA GLY A 74 -0.31 10.19 -14.63
C GLY A 74 0.74 11.20 -14.15
N ILE A 75 2.02 10.93 -14.38
CA ILE A 75 3.11 11.83 -13.97
C ILE A 75 3.04 13.18 -14.71
N ASN A 76 2.69 13.16 -16.00
CA ASN A 76 2.66 14.35 -16.86
C ASN A 76 1.32 14.57 -17.59
N ASN A 77 0.52 13.51 -17.74
CA ASN A 77 -0.75 13.57 -18.46
C ASN A 77 -1.75 12.58 -17.84
N ASP A 78 -2.90 13.11 -17.41
CA ASP A 78 -3.97 12.31 -16.83
C ASP A 78 -4.73 11.47 -17.86
N GLU A 79 -4.57 11.73 -19.16
CA GLU A 79 -5.21 10.93 -20.19
C GLU A 79 -4.80 9.46 -20.14
N ASN A 80 -3.53 9.19 -19.81
CA ASN A 80 -2.98 7.84 -19.66
C ASN A 80 -2.93 7.39 -18.20
N SER A 81 -3.61 8.11 -17.30
CA SER A 81 -3.72 7.71 -15.91
C SER A 81 -4.54 6.42 -15.77
N ASN A 82 -4.28 5.64 -14.72
CA ASN A 82 -5.05 4.43 -14.44
C ASN A 82 -6.54 4.75 -14.30
N PHE A 83 -6.89 5.89 -13.68
CA PHE A 83 -8.28 6.31 -13.52
C PHE A 83 -9.00 6.52 -14.85
N ILE A 84 -8.39 7.28 -15.77
CA ILE A 84 -9.00 7.56 -17.08
C ILE A 84 -9.02 6.32 -17.96
N GLN A 85 -7.95 5.51 -17.99
CA GLN A 85 -7.88 4.31 -18.82
C GLN A 85 -8.92 3.27 -18.39
N ILE A 86 -9.11 3.05 -17.09
CA ILE A 86 -10.16 2.14 -16.61
C ILE A 86 -11.56 2.69 -16.93
N LEU A 87 -11.77 4.01 -16.86
CA LEU A 87 -13.06 4.58 -17.26
C LEU A 87 -13.33 4.45 -18.76
N LYS A 88 -12.30 4.60 -19.62
CA LYS A 88 -12.40 4.37 -21.07
C LYS A 88 -12.76 2.92 -21.36
N ALA A 89 -12.06 1.96 -20.75
CA ALA A 89 -12.36 0.53 -20.91
C ALA A 89 -13.80 0.21 -20.44
N ARG A 90 -14.23 0.75 -19.29
CA ARG A 90 -15.61 0.54 -18.79
C ARG A 90 -16.67 1.22 -19.63
N ALA A 91 -16.32 2.24 -20.42
CA ALA A 91 -17.25 2.91 -21.31
C ALA A 91 -17.59 2.07 -22.54
N GLU A 92 -16.77 1.06 -22.88
CA GLU A 92 -17.06 0.10 -23.96
C GLU A 92 -18.34 -0.70 -23.67
N ASP A 93 -18.57 -1.04 -22.40
CA ASP A 93 -19.74 -1.82 -21.96
C ASP A 93 -20.82 -1.00 -21.24
N VAL A 94 -20.59 0.30 -20.99
CA VAL A 94 -21.51 1.17 -20.24
C VAL A 94 -21.79 2.45 -21.03
N SER A 95 -22.85 2.42 -21.83
CA SER A 95 -23.27 3.50 -22.73
C SER A 95 -23.46 4.85 -22.03
N GLU A 96 -23.96 4.86 -20.79
CA GLU A 96 -24.18 6.08 -20.01
C GLU A 96 -22.86 6.72 -19.59
N LEU A 97 -21.85 5.90 -19.28
CA LEU A 97 -20.50 6.38 -18.99
C LEU A 97 -19.84 6.89 -20.26
N GLU A 98 -19.97 6.18 -21.37
CA GLU A 98 -19.44 6.62 -22.67
C GLU A 98 -19.99 7.99 -23.07
N SER A 99 -21.31 8.14 -23.02
CA SER A 99 -21.99 9.41 -23.28
C SER A 99 -21.49 10.52 -22.33
N TRP A 100 -21.30 10.20 -21.06
CA TRP A 100 -20.77 11.14 -20.06
C TRP A 100 -19.33 11.57 -20.31
N LEU A 101 -18.46 10.66 -20.76
CA LEU A 101 -17.07 10.95 -21.06
C LEU A 101 -16.93 11.79 -22.34
N LYS A 102 -17.83 11.60 -23.31
CA LYS A 102 -17.85 12.35 -24.58
C LYS A 102 -18.44 13.76 -24.50
N ARG A 103 -19.12 14.12 -23.41
CA ARG A 103 -19.75 15.45 -23.31
C ARG A 103 -18.74 16.59 -23.28
N ASN A 104 -19.17 17.72 -23.82
CA ASN A 104 -18.47 19.00 -23.73
C ASN A 104 -18.92 19.72 -22.45
N GLY A 105 -17.98 20.20 -21.63
CA GLY A 105 -18.25 20.90 -20.37
C GLY A 105 -17.65 20.23 -19.12
N HIS A 106 -18.15 20.62 -17.93
CA HIS A 106 -17.63 20.16 -16.63
C HIS A 106 -17.67 18.64 -16.50
N LYS A 107 -16.54 18.00 -16.17
CA LYS A 107 -16.45 16.56 -15.89
C LYS A 107 -16.11 16.29 -14.42
N TRP A 108 -16.68 15.24 -13.82
CA TRP A 108 -16.31 14.76 -12.47
C TRP A 108 -15.01 13.94 -12.50
N LEU A 109 -14.07 14.33 -13.35
CA LEU A 109 -12.81 13.64 -13.58
C LEU A 109 -11.62 14.46 -13.09
N HIS A 110 -11.84 15.73 -12.73
CA HIS A 110 -10.80 16.59 -12.20
C HIS A 110 -10.25 16.05 -10.88
N HIS A 111 -8.97 16.30 -10.62
CA HIS A 111 -8.28 15.78 -9.44
C HIS A 111 -8.94 16.18 -8.13
N ASP A 112 -9.51 17.39 -8.05
CA ASP A 112 -10.22 17.86 -6.85
C ASP A 112 -11.48 17.03 -6.58
N VAL A 113 -12.24 16.72 -7.62
CA VAL A 113 -13.44 15.87 -7.48
C VAL A 113 -13.03 14.44 -7.11
N GLN A 114 -11.93 13.93 -7.64
CA GLN A 114 -11.40 12.63 -7.23
C GLN A 114 -11.04 12.61 -5.74
N ASN A 115 -10.33 13.65 -5.26
CA ASN A 115 -9.95 13.80 -3.85
C ASN A 115 -11.18 13.90 -2.94
N GLU A 116 -12.15 14.74 -3.30
CA GLU A 116 -13.40 14.88 -2.54
C GLU A 116 -14.14 13.54 -2.43
N ILE A 117 -14.22 12.78 -3.52
CA ILE A 117 -14.84 11.45 -3.50
C ILE A 117 -14.07 10.49 -2.56
N LEU A 118 -12.73 10.51 -2.60
CA LEU A 118 -11.91 9.68 -1.73
C LEU A 118 -12.05 10.08 -0.26
N GLU A 119 -12.11 11.37 0.05
CA GLU A 119 -12.35 11.90 1.39
C GLU A 119 -13.72 11.47 1.91
N LEU A 120 -14.77 11.52 1.08
CA LEU A 120 -16.10 11.01 1.44
C LEU A 120 -16.10 9.51 1.73
N MET A 121 -15.38 8.71 0.92
CA MET A 121 -15.22 7.28 1.17
C MET A 121 -14.46 7.02 2.47
N ALA A 122 -13.36 7.73 2.69
CA ALA A 122 -12.55 7.61 3.90
C ALA A 122 -13.36 8.01 5.15
N ALA A 123 -14.10 9.11 5.10
CA ALA A 123 -14.97 9.55 6.18
C ALA A 123 -16.06 8.51 6.51
N LYS A 124 -16.62 7.84 5.50
CA LYS A 124 -17.60 6.76 5.71
C LYS A 124 -16.97 5.55 6.41
N VAL A 125 -15.80 5.10 5.95
CA VAL A 125 -15.06 3.99 6.59
C VAL A 125 -14.67 4.35 8.02
N MET A 126 -14.13 5.54 8.24
CA MET A 126 -13.77 6.03 9.58
C MET A 126 -14.98 6.12 10.50
N SER A 127 -16.14 6.59 10.01
CA SER A 127 -17.36 6.64 10.80
C SER A 127 -17.83 5.26 11.27
N GLU A 128 -17.75 4.24 10.39
CA GLU A 128 -18.06 2.85 10.73
C GLU A 128 -17.08 2.29 11.75
N ASN A 129 -15.78 2.46 11.52
CA ASN A 129 -14.74 2.04 12.47
C ASN A 129 -14.91 2.69 13.84
N LEU A 130 -15.19 3.98 13.89
CA LEU A 130 -15.40 4.72 15.14
C LEU A 130 -16.67 4.26 15.88
N ALA A 131 -17.71 3.83 15.17
CA ALA A 131 -18.88 3.26 15.80
C ALA A 131 -18.53 1.98 16.58
N GLU A 132 -17.67 1.13 16.02
CA GLU A 132 -17.19 -0.09 16.67
C GLU A 132 -16.22 0.22 17.82
N ILE A 133 -15.23 1.09 17.60
CA ILE A 133 -14.26 1.51 18.63
C ILE A 133 -14.97 2.10 19.86
N ARG A 134 -16.03 2.90 19.66
CA ARG A 134 -16.76 3.53 20.77
C ARG A 134 -17.56 2.52 21.60
N GLN A 135 -18.00 1.42 21.00
CA GLN A 135 -18.71 0.33 21.69
C GLN A 135 -17.76 -0.51 22.56
N ALA A 136 -16.48 -0.59 22.19
CA ALA A 136 -15.49 -1.28 23.01
C ALA A 136 -15.30 -0.58 24.36
N GLU A 137 -15.15 -1.40 25.41
CA GLU A 137 -14.90 -0.91 26.76
C GLU A 137 -13.49 -0.31 26.87
N PHE A 138 -12.51 -0.96 26.23
CA PHE A 138 -11.10 -0.59 26.30
C PHE A 138 -10.44 -0.63 24.92
N CYS A 139 -9.34 0.10 24.78
CA CYS A 139 -8.47 0.07 23.62
C CYS A 139 -7.00 0.02 24.00
N ALA A 140 -6.16 -0.39 23.05
CA ALA A 140 -4.72 -0.23 23.10
C ALA A 140 -4.26 0.65 21.92
N LEU A 141 -3.33 1.56 22.19
CA LEU A 141 -2.71 2.42 21.19
C LEU A 141 -1.56 1.67 20.51
N LEU A 142 -1.55 1.66 19.18
CA LEU A 142 -0.42 1.24 18.37
C LEU A 142 0.11 2.47 17.63
N LEU A 143 1.41 2.71 17.71
CA LEU A 143 2.05 3.86 17.07
C LEU A 143 3.33 3.41 16.36
N ASP A 144 3.57 3.91 15.16
CA ASP A 144 4.83 3.68 14.44
C ASP A 144 5.26 4.95 13.69
N GLU A 145 6.57 5.21 13.68
CA GLU A 145 7.18 6.36 13.01
C GLU A 145 7.58 5.99 11.58
N THR A 146 7.27 6.85 10.62
CA THR A 146 7.63 6.66 9.21
C THR A 146 7.98 7.98 8.56
N SER A 147 8.65 7.93 7.41
CA SER A 147 8.90 9.11 6.58
C SER A 147 8.30 8.90 5.20
N ASP A 148 7.65 9.92 4.66
CA ASP A 148 7.12 9.86 3.30
C ASP A 148 8.22 10.08 2.24
N LEU A 149 7.83 10.02 0.96
CA LEU A 149 8.75 10.20 -0.18
C LEU A 149 9.40 11.61 -0.20
N SER A 150 8.78 12.59 0.43
CA SER A 150 9.29 13.96 0.58
C SER A 150 10.12 14.14 1.85
N LYS A 151 10.42 13.04 2.58
CA LYS A 151 11.16 13.00 3.85
C LYS A 151 10.46 13.77 4.98
N ILE A 152 9.15 13.93 4.90
CA ILE A 152 8.36 14.46 6.00
C ILE A 152 8.12 13.33 6.99
N GLU A 153 8.46 13.55 8.25
CA GLU A 153 8.17 12.61 9.33
C GLU A 153 6.66 12.55 9.59
N GLN A 154 6.15 11.35 9.74
CA GLN A 154 4.76 11.07 10.01
C GLN A 154 4.66 9.97 11.06
N ILE A 155 3.60 10.02 11.86
CA ILE A 155 3.25 8.93 12.75
C ILE A 155 1.99 8.23 12.27
N SER A 156 2.03 6.92 12.24
CA SER A 156 0.85 6.09 12.06
C SER A 156 0.21 5.85 13.43
N ILE A 157 -1.10 5.99 13.51
CA ILE A 157 -1.85 5.69 14.73
C ILE A 157 -2.89 4.63 14.39
N CYS A 158 -2.87 3.53 15.13
CA CYS A 158 -3.93 2.52 15.13
C CYS A 158 -4.46 2.29 16.55
N LEU A 159 -5.70 1.84 16.65
CA LEU A 159 -6.27 1.35 17.90
C LEU A 159 -6.59 -0.13 17.77
N ARG A 160 -6.14 -0.91 18.74
CA ARG A 160 -6.58 -2.29 18.92
C ARG A 160 -7.68 -2.33 19.96
N ILE A 161 -8.80 -2.96 19.64
CA ILE A 161 -9.93 -3.15 20.56
C ILE A 161 -10.29 -4.63 20.64
N VAL A 162 -11.03 -4.98 21.69
CA VAL A 162 -11.69 -6.28 21.80
C VAL A 162 -13.20 -6.02 21.79
N SER A 163 -13.90 -6.62 20.83
CA SER A 163 -15.36 -6.53 20.74
C SER A 163 -16.04 -7.34 21.85
N GLN A 164 -17.35 -7.17 22.01
CA GLN A 164 -18.16 -7.96 22.95
C GLN A 164 -18.11 -9.48 22.66
N ASN A 165 -17.83 -9.86 21.41
CA ASN A 165 -17.68 -11.25 20.99
C ASN A 165 -16.25 -11.80 21.23
N LEU A 166 -15.42 -11.06 21.98
CA LEU A 166 -14.02 -11.41 22.28
C LEU A 166 -13.11 -11.51 21.04
N VAL A 167 -13.50 -10.85 19.95
CA VAL A 167 -12.67 -10.74 18.73
C VAL A 167 -11.81 -9.49 18.84
N SER A 168 -10.49 -9.66 18.67
CA SER A 168 -9.54 -8.55 18.58
C SER A 168 -9.55 -7.96 17.17
N SER A 169 -9.63 -6.64 17.08
CA SER A 169 -9.62 -5.91 15.81
C SER A 169 -8.70 -4.70 15.91
N GLU A 170 -8.00 -4.40 14.82
CA GLU A 170 -7.10 -3.25 14.70
C GLU A 170 -7.65 -2.24 13.69
N PHE A 171 -7.73 -0.98 14.11
CA PHE A 171 -8.31 0.11 13.33
C PHE A 171 -7.26 1.19 13.10
N PHE A 172 -6.90 1.38 11.84
CA PHE A 172 -6.05 2.49 11.42
C PHE A 172 -6.81 3.81 11.52
N LEU A 173 -6.25 4.78 12.24
CA LEU A 173 -6.85 6.10 12.43
C LEU A 173 -6.27 7.18 11.51
N GLY A 174 -5.12 6.93 10.89
CA GLY A 174 -4.49 7.87 9.96
C GLY A 174 -2.99 8.00 10.16
N PHE A 175 -2.39 8.69 9.19
CA PHE A 175 -1.04 9.24 9.30
C PHE A 175 -1.13 10.71 9.71
N TYR A 176 -0.25 11.11 10.62
CA TYR A 176 -0.20 12.47 11.14
C TYR A 176 1.21 13.01 10.98
N SER A 177 1.36 14.00 10.11
CA SER A 177 2.65 14.64 9.87
C SER A 177 3.11 15.39 11.11
N THR A 178 4.41 15.29 11.39
CA THR A 178 5.05 16.01 12.48
C THR A 178 6.38 16.59 12.01
N SER A 179 6.72 17.76 12.54
CA SER A 179 8.05 18.35 12.37
C SER A 179 9.03 17.93 13.47
N SER A 180 8.55 17.15 14.46
CA SER A 180 9.36 16.67 15.56
C SER A 180 8.85 15.35 16.15
N THR A 181 9.75 14.40 16.37
CA THR A 181 9.50 13.13 17.06
C THR A 181 9.70 13.22 18.57
N LYS A 182 9.78 14.44 19.14
CA LYS A 182 9.87 14.62 20.59
C LYS A 182 8.62 14.08 21.28
N ALA A 183 8.81 13.46 22.44
CA ALA A 183 7.75 12.86 23.24
C ALA A 183 6.53 13.78 23.49
N GLU A 184 6.76 15.07 23.74
CA GLU A 184 5.70 16.08 23.92
C GLU A 184 4.86 16.25 22.65
N THR A 185 5.51 16.40 21.49
CA THR A 185 4.82 16.55 20.20
C THR A 185 4.00 15.31 19.88
N LEU A 186 4.57 14.12 20.08
CA LEU A 186 3.86 12.85 19.89
C LEU A 186 2.63 12.75 20.79
N PHE A 187 2.77 13.15 22.06
CA PHE A 187 1.67 13.15 23.02
C PHE A 187 0.54 14.10 22.60
N GLN A 188 0.87 15.32 22.17
CA GLN A 188 -0.10 16.29 21.67
C GLN A 188 -0.86 15.76 20.45
N ILE A 189 -0.17 15.07 19.52
CA ILE A 189 -0.83 14.47 18.37
C ILE A 189 -1.80 13.37 18.82
N VAL A 190 -1.39 12.49 19.75
CA VAL A 190 -2.29 11.46 20.30
C VAL A 190 -3.51 12.10 20.97
N GLN A 191 -3.33 13.17 21.76
CA GLN A 191 -4.43 13.90 22.38
C GLN A 191 -5.37 14.52 21.34
N ASP A 192 -4.84 15.19 20.32
CA ASP A 192 -5.63 15.77 19.23
C ASP A 192 -6.46 14.71 18.50
N VAL A 193 -5.86 13.55 18.19
CA VAL A 193 -6.54 12.45 17.51
C VAL A 193 -7.67 11.88 18.35
N PHE A 194 -7.43 11.62 19.63
CA PHE A 194 -8.47 11.13 20.55
C PHE A 194 -9.59 12.16 20.70
N LEU A 195 -9.26 13.45 20.81
CA LEU A 195 -10.25 14.52 20.91
C LEU A 195 -11.09 14.64 19.64
N ARG A 196 -10.45 14.69 18.47
CA ARG A 196 -11.08 14.80 17.14
C ARG A 196 -12.08 13.67 16.89
N PHE A 197 -11.76 12.47 17.35
CA PHE A 197 -12.62 11.30 17.22
C PHE A 197 -13.58 11.07 18.40
N ASN A 198 -13.58 11.96 19.39
CA ASN A 198 -14.37 11.87 20.61
C ASN A 198 -14.16 10.52 21.33
N LEU A 199 -12.88 10.15 21.52
CA LEU A 199 -12.45 8.93 22.19
C LEU A 199 -11.81 9.31 23.53
N PRO A 200 -12.26 8.72 24.66
CA PRO A 200 -11.70 9.06 25.97
C PRO A 200 -10.40 8.30 26.22
N LEU A 201 -9.31 9.02 26.53
CA LEU A 201 -8.01 8.42 26.90
C LEU A 201 -8.10 7.48 28.12
N THR A 202 -9.07 7.68 29.01
CA THR A 202 -9.33 6.81 30.18
C THR A 202 -9.71 5.35 29.83
N LYS A 203 -10.06 5.09 28.56
CA LYS A 203 -10.30 3.72 28.07
C LYS A 203 -9.02 2.99 27.64
N LEU A 204 -7.87 3.68 27.63
CA LEU A 204 -6.61 3.09 27.23
C LEU A 204 -6.15 2.03 28.25
N ARG A 205 -5.78 0.84 27.77
CA ARG A 205 -5.23 -0.26 28.60
C ARG A 205 -3.90 -0.78 28.11
N GLY A 206 -3.54 -0.46 26.88
CA GLY A 206 -2.24 -0.79 26.32
C GLY A 206 -1.71 0.34 25.45
N GLN A 207 -0.40 0.38 25.30
CA GLN A 207 0.30 1.21 24.35
C GLN A 207 1.50 0.41 23.82
N CYS A 208 1.64 0.30 22.51
CA CYS A 208 2.67 -0.51 21.87
C CYS A 208 3.30 0.24 20.71
N TYR A 209 4.62 0.36 20.78
CA TYR A 209 5.49 1.02 19.79
C TYR A 209 6.93 0.58 20.04
N ASP A 210 7.88 1.11 19.27
CA ASP A 210 9.28 0.75 19.37
C ASP A 210 9.94 1.22 20.70
N GLY A 211 11.23 0.94 20.80
CA GLY A 211 12.04 1.20 21.98
C GLY A 211 12.66 2.59 22.02
N ALA A 212 12.39 3.47 21.05
CA ALA A 212 13.04 4.77 20.97
C ALA A 212 12.73 5.61 22.22
N ALA A 213 13.73 6.32 22.74
CA ALA A 213 13.63 7.01 24.02
C ALA A 213 12.48 8.04 24.09
N ASN A 214 12.13 8.65 22.95
CA ASN A 214 11.02 9.58 22.84
C ASN A 214 9.66 8.91 23.09
N VAL A 215 9.49 7.64 22.72
CA VAL A 215 8.23 6.92 22.92
C VAL A 215 8.26 6.04 24.18
N SER A 216 9.35 5.30 24.41
CA SER A 216 9.49 4.30 25.48
C SER A 216 10.02 4.87 26.80
N GLY A 217 10.56 6.09 26.78
CA GLY A 217 11.25 6.69 27.92
C GLY A 217 10.42 6.70 29.21
N LYS A 218 11.06 6.34 30.34
CA LYS A 218 10.43 6.20 31.68
C LYS A 218 10.22 7.51 32.45
N ILE A 219 10.78 8.61 31.95
CA ILE A 219 10.73 9.92 32.60
C ILE A 219 9.91 10.88 31.74
N THR A 220 10.35 11.11 30.50
CA THR A 220 9.73 12.12 29.61
C THR A 220 9.12 11.53 28.34
N GLY A 221 9.19 10.21 28.15
CA GLY A 221 8.71 9.54 26.95
C GLY A 221 7.18 9.54 26.84
N LEU A 222 6.68 9.32 25.63
CA LEU A 222 5.24 9.22 25.35
C LEU A 222 4.55 8.25 26.31
N GLN A 223 5.18 7.11 26.61
CA GLN A 223 4.57 6.09 27.47
C GLN A 223 4.32 6.59 28.89
N THR A 224 5.25 7.40 29.40
CA THR A 224 5.12 7.98 30.74
C THR A 224 3.99 9.00 30.77
N ARG A 225 3.93 9.87 29.77
CA ARG A 225 2.88 10.91 29.65
C ARG A 225 1.48 10.34 29.50
N LEU A 226 1.31 9.27 28.71
CA LEU A 226 0.03 8.57 28.60
C LEU A 226 -0.35 7.87 29.92
N ARG A 227 0.63 7.34 30.67
CA ARG A 227 0.39 6.73 31.99
C ARG A 227 0.09 7.73 33.10
N GLU A 228 0.52 8.98 32.97
CA GLU A 228 0.09 10.06 33.87
C GLU A 228 -1.41 10.32 33.75
N ILE A 229 -1.99 10.18 32.55
CA ILE A 229 -3.43 10.28 32.31
C ILE A 229 -4.16 8.99 32.70
N GLU A 230 -3.67 7.84 32.22
CA GLU A 230 -4.27 6.53 32.47
C GLU A 230 -3.21 5.54 32.94
N PRO A 231 -3.01 5.39 34.26
CA PRO A 231 -1.95 4.55 34.83
C PRO A 231 -2.02 3.08 34.41
N ARG A 232 -3.20 2.59 33.98
CA ARG A 232 -3.42 1.21 33.52
C ARG A 232 -3.03 1.00 32.05
N ALA A 233 -2.64 2.04 31.31
CA ALA A 233 -2.16 1.92 29.93
C ALA A 233 -0.74 1.33 29.89
N LEU A 234 -0.64 0.00 29.92
CA LEU A 234 0.65 -0.70 29.97
C LEU A 234 1.43 -0.53 28.67
N TYR A 235 2.69 -0.13 28.80
CA TYR A 235 3.61 -0.09 27.68
C TYR A 235 4.13 -1.49 27.34
N VAL A 236 4.04 -1.83 26.07
CA VAL A 236 4.60 -3.05 25.47
C VAL A 236 5.57 -2.62 24.39
N HIS A 237 6.84 -3.01 24.53
CA HIS A 237 7.83 -2.79 23.49
C HIS A 237 7.55 -3.75 22.33
N CYS A 238 7.41 -3.22 21.11
CA CYS A 238 7.13 -3.99 19.90
C CYS A 238 7.99 -5.26 19.79
N ASN A 239 7.36 -6.44 19.79
CA ASN A 239 8.04 -7.73 19.74
C ASN A 239 8.85 -7.92 18.46
N ALA A 240 8.33 -7.46 17.32
CA ALA A 240 9.04 -7.51 16.05
C ALA A 240 10.30 -6.63 16.06
N HIS A 241 10.22 -5.45 16.67
CA HIS A 241 11.37 -4.58 16.86
C HIS A 241 12.41 -5.20 17.81
N ASN A 242 11.96 -5.74 18.95
CA ASN A 242 12.84 -6.47 19.89
C ASN A 242 13.57 -7.63 19.22
N LEU A 243 12.86 -8.46 18.46
CA LEU A 243 13.47 -9.55 17.72
C LEU A 243 14.53 -9.05 16.74
N ASN A 244 14.22 -7.95 16.03
CA ASN A 244 15.17 -7.34 15.12
C ASN A 244 16.44 -6.84 15.81
N LEU A 245 16.31 -6.21 16.98
CA LEU A 245 17.45 -5.75 17.78
C LEU A 245 18.29 -6.92 18.30
N VAL A 246 17.68 -7.97 18.85
CA VAL A 246 18.41 -9.16 19.34
C VAL A 246 19.20 -9.82 18.22
N VAL A 247 18.60 -9.93 17.03
CA VAL A 247 19.27 -10.51 15.86
C VAL A 247 20.41 -9.61 15.38
N GLN A 248 20.20 -8.29 15.35
CA GLN A 248 21.24 -7.32 15.04
C GLN A 248 22.44 -7.46 15.99
N ASP A 249 22.18 -7.39 17.30
CA ASP A 249 23.23 -7.46 18.32
C ASP A 249 23.99 -8.78 18.26
N ALA A 250 23.30 -9.91 18.05
CA ALA A 250 23.93 -11.21 17.92
C ALA A 250 24.86 -11.29 16.69
N MET A 251 24.40 -10.78 15.53
CA MET A 251 25.17 -10.82 14.29
C MET A 251 26.33 -9.84 14.29
N GLU A 252 26.13 -8.64 14.84
CA GLU A 252 27.19 -7.66 15.00
C GLU A 252 28.19 -8.10 16.07
N GLY A 253 27.76 -8.81 17.11
CA GLY A 253 28.61 -9.30 18.19
C GLY A 253 29.68 -10.30 17.76
N VAL A 254 29.47 -11.03 16.66
CA VAL A 254 30.43 -12.00 16.12
C VAL A 254 31.27 -11.35 15.00
N PRO A 255 32.59 -11.15 15.17
CA PRO A 255 33.42 -10.44 14.19
C PRO A 255 33.39 -11.05 12.78
N ALA A 256 33.39 -12.38 12.68
CA ALA A 256 33.35 -13.08 11.39
C ALA A 256 32.03 -12.83 10.65
N THR A 257 30.90 -12.93 11.37
CA THR A 257 29.57 -12.59 10.84
C THR A 257 29.47 -11.13 10.44
N ARG A 258 29.96 -10.20 11.27
CA ARG A 258 30.00 -8.76 10.96
C ARG A 258 30.77 -8.49 9.66
N LYS A 259 31.96 -9.10 9.50
CA LYS A 259 32.78 -9.00 8.30
C LYS A 259 32.05 -9.55 7.07
N PHE A 260 31.52 -10.78 7.16
CA PHE A 260 30.75 -11.41 6.09
C PHE A 260 29.58 -10.53 5.63
N ILE A 261 28.78 -10.04 6.57
CA ILE A 261 27.64 -9.17 6.31
C ILE A 261 28.07 -7.86 5.64
N GLY A 262 29.17 -7.26 6.08
CA GLY A 262 29.74 -6.06 5.46
C GLY A 262 30.11 -6.30 3.99
N VAL A 263 30.83 -7.38 3.71
CA VAL A 263 31.22 -7.75 2.34
C VAL A 263 30.00 -7.97 1.45
N VAL A 264 29.00 -8.73 1.92
CA VAL A 264 27.78 -9.00 1.13
C VAL A 264 27.01 -7.72 0.83
N LYS A 265 26.87 -6.82 1.82
CA LYS A 265 26.20 -5.53 1.64
C LYS A 265 26.91 -4.69 0.57
N ASP A 266 28.23 -4.54 0.69
CA ASP A 266 29.02 -3.73 -0.23
C ASP A 266 29.06 -4.33 -1.64
N MET A 267 29.08 -5.66 -1.74
CA MET A 267 28.97 -6.40 -2.99
C MET A 267 27.62 -6.16 -3.71
N ILE A 268 26.51 -6.24 -2.98
CA ILE A 268 25.17 -5.96 -3.54
C ILE A 268 25.08 -4.51 -4.00
N ASN A 269 25.53 -3.55 -3.18
CA ASN A 269 25.53 -2.14 -3.54
C ASN A 269 26.41 -1.88 -4.75
N PHE A 270 27.60 -2.50 -4.81
CA PHE A 270 28.48 -2.39 -5.97
C PHE A 270 27.77 -2.73 -7.27
N VAL A 271 27.05 -3.86 -7.35
CA VAL A 271 26.28 -4.21 -8.56
C VAL A 271 25.17 -3.19 -8.83
N LYS A 272 24.44 -2.76 -7.80
CA LYS A 272 23.24 -1.92 -7.93
C LYS A 272 23.50 -0.42 -8.11
N ASP A 273 24.67 0.07 -7.73
CA ASP A 273 25.05 1.49 -7.79
C ASP A 273 25.28 1.99 -9.24
N SER A 274 25.21 1.11 -10.25
CA SER A 274 25.34 1.51 -11.65
C SER A 274 24.34 0.77 -12.54
N PRO A 275 23.50 1.49 -13.30
CA PRO A 275 22.62 0.88 -14.29
C PRO A 275 23.37 -0.02 -15.29
N LYS A 276 24.61 0.37 -15.68
CA LYS A 276 25.48 -0.43 -16.54
C LYS A 276 25.81 -1.78 -15.90
N ARG A 277 26.21 -1.78 -14.62
CA ARG A 277 26.55 -3.02 -13.89
C ARG A 277 25.34 -3.91 -13.65
N ILE A 278 24.18 -3.32 -13.36
CA ILE A 278 22.91 -4.06 -13.30
C ILE A 278 22.63 -4.76 -14.64
N SER A 279 22.70 -4.02 -15.75
CA SER A 279 22.41 -4.56 -17.08
C SER A 279 23.39 -5.68 -17.47
N GLN A 280 24.69 -5.49 -17.20
CA GLN A 280 25.71 -6.52 -17.44
C GLN A 280 25.46 -7.78 -16.58
N PHE A 281 25.13 -7.60 -15.31
CA PHE A 281 24.79 -8.72 -14.44
C PHE A 281 23.53 -9.46 -14.92
N GLN A 282 22.49 -8.74 -15.34
CA GLN A 282 21.26 -9.33 -15.89
C GLN A 282 21.51 -10.12 -17.18
N GLN A 283 22.46 -9.68 -18.02
CA GLN A 283 22.87 -10.44 -19.20
C GLN A 283 23.45 -11.81 -18.79
N LEU A 284 24.37 -11.83 -17.82
CA LEU A 284 24.95 -13.07 -17.30
C LEU A 284 23.92 -14.00 -16.62
N GLN A 285 22.86 -13.42 -16.06
CA GLN A 285 21.73 -14.20 -15.54
C GLN A 285 20.97 -14.89 -16.68
N SER A 286 20.69 -14.17 -17.78
CA SER A 286 19.97 -14.72 -18.95
C SER A 286 20.75 -15.79 -19.72
N GLU A 287 22.07 -15.66 -19.79
CA GLU A 287 22.94 -16.66 -20.43
C GLU A 287 22.90 -17.99 -19.66
N ARG A 288 22.92 -17.94 -18.33
CA ARG A 288 22.81 -19.13 -17.46
C ARG A 288 21.48 -19.88 -17.59
N GLU A 289 20.37 -19.14 -17.74
CA GLU A 289 19.05 -19.75 -17.96
C GLU A 289 18.98 -20.48 -19.31
N SER A 290 19.66 -19.97 -20.34
CA SER A 290 19.70 -20.59 -21.67
C SER A 290 20.48 -21.91 -21.67
N GLU A 291 21.45 -22.07 -20.75
CA GLU A 291 22.25 -23.29 -20.56
C GLU A 291 21.56 -24.34 -19.67
N SER A 292 20.52 -23.96 -18.92
CA SER A 292 19.86 -24.81 -17.92
C SER A 292 18.44 -25.21 -18.38
N GLU A 293 18.26 -26.41 -18.95
CA GLU A 293 16.93 -26.92 -19.39
C GLU A 293 15.88 -27.07 -18.27
N SER A 294 16.25 -26.84 -17.00
CA SER A 294 15.32 -26.85 -15.87
C SER A 294 14.77 -25.45 -15.56
N SER A 295 13.49 -25.24 -15.88
CA SER A 295 12.70 -24.00 -15.69
C SER A 295 12.43 -23.57 -14.23
N THR A 296 13.22 -24.03 -13.26
CA THR A 296 12.98 -23.79 -11.82
C THR A 296 13.78 -22.64 -11.22
N ASN A 297 14.83 -22.14 -11.89
CA ASN A 297 15.64 -21.02 -11.40
C ASN A 297 15.28 -19.72 -12.14
N LYS A 298 14.10 -19.15 -11.85
CA LYS A 298 13.75 -17.81 -12.34
C LYS A 298 14.85 -16.81 -11.96
N ASN A 299 15.29 -15.96 -12.89
CA ASN A 299 16.15 -14.79 -12.65
C ASN A 299 15.66 -13.98 -11.44
N LEU A 300 16.19 -14.30 -10.26
CA LEU A 300 15.94 -13.54 -9.05
C LEU A 300 16.87 -12.34 -9.09
N ALA A 301 16.33 -11.16 -9.39
CA ALA A 301 17.07 -9.92 -9.29
C ALA A 301 17.71 -9.79 -7.89
N LEU A 302 18.95 -9.30 -7.82
CA LEU A 302 19.62 -9.07 -6.54
C LEU A 302 18.78 -8.11 -5.68
N ALA A 303 18.26 -8.63 -4.57
CA ALA A 303 17.44 -7.85 -3.67
C ALA A 303 18.31 -6.79 -2.98
N ALA A 304 17.77 -5.58 -2.82
CA ALA A 304 18.48 -4.52 -2.11
C ALA A 304 18.74 -4.96 -0.66
N TYR A 305 19.88 -4.56 -0.12
CA TYR A 305 20.22 -4.86 1.27
C TYR A 305 19.53 -3.85 2.19
N CYS A 306 18.62 -4.29 3.06
CA CYS A 306 17.91 -3.39 3.99
C CYS A 306 18.81 -3.05 5.20
N PRO A 307 19.20 -1.77 5.41
CA PRO A 307 20.10 -1.42 6.51
C PRO A 307 19.44 -1.54 7.89
N THR A 308 18.14 -1.26 8.01
CA THR A 308 17.46 -1.06 9.31
C THR A 308 16.72 -2.29 9.82
N ARG A 309 16.32 -3.23 8.95
CA ARG A 309 15.56 -4.44 9.32
C ARG A 309 16.40 -5.69 9.06
N TRP A 310 17.18 -6.11 10.05
CA TRP A 310 18.07 -7.29 10.00
C TRP A 310 17.32 -8.58 9.63
N VAL A 311 16.13 -8.77 10.17
CA VAL A 311 15.30 -9.96 9.88
C VAL A 311 14.81 -9.99 8.42
N MET A 312 14.79 -8.83 7.73
CA MET A 312 14.41 -8.72 6.32
C MET A 312 15.60 -8.88 5.36
N ARG A 313 16.83 -9.10 5.85
CA ARG A 313 18.04 -9.22 5.01
C ARG A 313 18.18 -10.58 4.34
N ILE A 314 17.39 -11.55 4.76
CA ILE A 314 17.41 -12.91 4.23
C ILE A 314 17.08 -12.97 2.74
N SER A 315 16.17 -12.13 2.24
CA SER A 315 15.88 -12.07 0.81
C SER A 315 17.14 -11.73 0.02
N SER A 316 17.93 -10.76 0.49
CA SER A 316 19.21 -10.37 -0.11
C SER A 316 20.21 -11.54 -0.12
N LEU A 317 20.37 -12.22 1.01
CA LEU A 317 21.27 -13.39 1.11
C LEU A 317 20.81 -14.54 0.20
N LYS A 318 19.51 -14.85 0.17
CA LYS A 318 18.94 -15.86 -0.74
C LYS A 318 19.18 -15.50 -2.21
N THR A 319 19.03 -14.23 -2.58
CA THR A 319 19.35 -13.80 -3.95
C THR A 319 20.84 -13.89 -4.26
N VAL A 320 21.73 -13.65 -3.30
CA VAL A 320 23.17 -13.89 -3.48
C VAL A 320 23.45 -15.37 -3.68
N ARG A 321 22.86 -16.25 -2.86
CA ARG A 321 23.01 -17.71 -3.00
C ARG A 321 22.48 -18.22 -4.35
N ALA A 322 21.31 -17.74 -4.78
CA ALA A 322 20.71 -18.13 -6.06
C ALA A 322 21.58 -17.69 -7.27
N ASN A 323 22.25 -16.55 -7.15
CA ASN A 323 23.08 -15.95 -8.19
C ASN A 323 24.59 -16.14 -7.97
N TYR A 324 25.00 -17.11 -7.14
CA TYR A 324 26.40 -17.23 -6.72
C TYR A 324 27.36 -17.35 -7.91
N GLU A 325 27.03 -18.20 -8.87
CA GLU A 325 27.82 -18.43 -10.07
C GLU A 325 27.85 -17.19 -10.99
N SER A 326 26.69 -16.57 -11.23
CA SER A 326 26.60 -15.34 -12.04
C SER A 326 27.37 -14.18 -11.41
N LEU A 327 27.37 -14.07 -10.08
CA LEU A 327 28.17 -13.10 -9.34
C LEU A 327 29.67 -13.38 -9.49
N MET A 328 30.09 -14.64 -9.40
CA MET A 328 31.49 -15.05 -9.64
C MET A 328 31.94 -14.68 -11.05
N LYS A 329 31.15 -15.01 -12.09
CA LYS A 329 31.43 -14.63 -13.48
C LYS A 329 31.48 -13.11 -13.64
N PHE A 330 30.50 -12.40 -13.09
CA PHE A 330 30.43 -10.93 -13.15
C PHE A 330 31.68 -10.26 -12.57
N PHE A 331 32.15 -10.69 -11.39
CA PHE A 331 33.36 -10.11 -10.81
C PHE A 331 34.61 -10.49 -11.60
N MET A 332 34.69 -11.74 -12.10
CA MET A 332 35.80 -12.17 -12.94
C MET A 332 35.94 -11.32 -14.21
N GLU A 333 34.85 -11.07 -14.92
CA GLU A 333 34.85 -10.22 -16.11
C GLU A 333 35.32 -8.79 -15.80
N ARG A 334 34.90 -8.22 -14.67
CA ARG A 334 35.32 -6.87 -14.25
C ARG A 334 36.79 -6.79 -13.86
N ILE A 335 37.40 -7.92 -13.48
CA ILE A 335 38.83 -8.01 -13.18
C ILE A 335 39.64 -8.08 -14.48
N THR A 336 39.17 -8.84 -15.48
CA THR A 336 39.88 -9.08 -16.74
C THR A 336 39.69 -7.98 -17.78
N ASP A 337 38.62 -7.21 -17.68
CA ASP A 337 38.28 -6.12 -18.59
C ASP A 337 39.21 -4.91 -18.39
N CYS A 338 40.14 -4.71 -19.32
CA CYS A 338 41.15 -3.65 -19.27
C CYS A 338 40.56 -2.24 -19.41
N GLU A 339 39.30 -2.10 -19.81
CA GLU A 339 38.60 -0.82 -19.90
C GLU A 339 37.92 -0.43 -18.57
N VAL A 340 37.89 -1.32 -17.58
CA VAL A 340 37.33 -1.05 -16.26
C VAL A 340 38.30 -0.23 -15.42
N ASP A 341 37.77 0.79 -14.75
CA ASP A 341 38.53 1.60 -13.78
C ASP A 341 39.22 0.71 -12.74
N SER A 342 40.50 0.98 -12.50
CA SER A 342 41.33 0.37 -11.45
C SER A 342 40.62 0.18 -10.10
N ILE A 343 39.82 1.15 -9.64
CA ILE A 343 39.09 1.09 -8.37
C ILE A 343 37.96 0.05 -8.45
N VAL A 344 37.26 0.00 -9.57
CA VAL A 344 36.16 -0.94 -9.82
C VAL A 344 36.72 -2.36 -9.95
N SER A 345 37.83 -2.53 -10.68
CA SER A 345 38.53 -3.81 -10.82
C SER A 345 39.08 -4.30 -9.47
N ALA A 346 39.72 -3.44 -8.67
CA ALA A 346 40.22 -3.80 -7.35
C ALA A 346 39.11 -4.23 -6.38
N LYS A 347 37.96 -3.51 -6.37
CA LYS A 347 36.79 -3.91 -5.57
C LYS A 347 36.23 -5.26 -6.04
N ALA A 348 36.08 -5.46 -7.35
CA ALA A 348 35.63 -6.72 -7.91
C ALA A 348 36.56 -7.89 -7.54
N SER A 349 37.88 -7.68 -7.59
CA SER A 349 38.88 -8.64 -7.13
C SER A 349 38.70 -9.00 -5.65
N GLY A 350 38.50 -8.01 -4.78
CA GLY A 350 38.25 -8.26 -3.36
C GLY A 350 37.00 -9.12 -3.12
N TYR A 351 35.87 -8.80 -3.80
CA TYR A 351 34.65 -9.59 -3.67
C TYR A 351 34.80 -11.01 -4.23
N PHE A 352 35.46 -11.14 -5.38
CA PHE A 352 35.75 -12.43 -6.00
C PHE A 352 36.57 -13.33 -5.08
N GLU A 353 37.65 -12.81 -4.50
CA GLU A 353 38.48 -13.59 -3.58
C GLU A 353 37.72 -13.97 -2.31
N HIS A 354 36.88 -13.10 -1.76
CA HIS A 354 36.00 -13.46 -0.65
C HIS A 354 35.06 -14.63 -1.01
N MET A 355 34.37 -14.55 -2.15
CA MET A 355 33.44 -15.59 -2.61
C MET A 355 34.13 -16.93 -2.95
N ARG A 356 35.44 -16.95 -3.16
CA ARG A 356 36.19 -18.20 -3.37
C ARG A 356 36.47 -18.96 -2.08
N THR A 357 36.36 -18.31 -0.93
CA THR A 357 36.64 -18.94 0.36
C THR A 357 35.50 -19.84 0.78
N PHE A 358 35.85 -20.99 1.38
CA PHE A 358 34.89 -21.84 2.09
C PHE A 358 34.14 -21.03 3.16
N GLU A 359 34.87 -20.21 3.92
CA GLU A 359 34.32 -19.37 4.99
C GLU A 359 33.13 -18.53 4.50
N PHE A 360 33.25 -17.86 3.35
CA PHE A 360 32.17 -17.04 2.81
C PHE A 360 30.93 -17.87 2.44
N PHE A 361 31.12 -18.98 1.73
CA PHE A 361 30.00 -19.84 1.32
C PHE A 361 29.32 -20.51 2.53
N PHE A 362 30.12 -20.94 3.50
CA PHE A 362 29.65 -21.48 4.77
C PHE A 362 28.79 -20.46 5.53
N PHE A 363 29.29 -19.23 5.75
CA PHE A 363 28.51 -18.17 6.42
C PHE A 363 27.24 -17.83 5.66
N LEU A 364 27.29 -17.76 4.33
CA LEU A 364 26.10 -17.51 3.50
C LEU A 364 25.03 -18.58 3.75
N THR A 365 25.42 -19.85 3.75
CA THR A 365 24.50 -20.98 3.92
C THR A 365 23.95 -21.05 5.35
N MET A 366 24.83 -20.96 6.35
CA MET A 366 24.49 -21.02 7.76
C MET A 366 23.56 -19.86 8.16
N ILE A 367 23.87 -18.63 7.75
CA ILE A 367 23.06 -17.45 8.12
C ILE A 367 21.69 -17.51 7.44
N ILE A 368 21.59 -18.01 6.20
CA ILE A 368 20.28 -18.20 5.56
C ILE A 368 19.43 -19.19 6.36
N GLU A 369 19.96 -20.35 6.74
CA GLU A 369 19.23 -21.38 7.50
C GLU A 369 18.73 -20.84 8.85
N LEU A 370 19.56 -20.02 9.52
CA LEU A 370 19.22 -19.40 10.80
C LEU A 370 18.15 -18.30 10.63
N LEU A 371 18.38 -17.36 9.71
CA LEU A 371 17.47 -16.24 9.48
C LEU A 371 16.13 -16.71 8.91
N ASP A 372 16.06 -17.86 8.24
CA ASP A 372 14.83 -18.39 7.65
C ASP A 372 13.74 -18.61 8.70
N ARG A 373 14.10 -19.20 9.84
CA ARG A 373 13.15 -19.39 10.95
C ARG A 373 12.82 -18.09 11.67
N ILE A 374 13.79 -17.19 11.78
CA ILE A 374 13.63 -15.89 12.43
C ILE A 374 12.71 -14.99 11.59
N GLU A 375 12.78 -15.04 10.26
CA GLU A 375 11.89 -14.29 9.38
C GLU A 375 10.43 -14.73 9.52
N ILE A 376 10.20 -16.05 9.61
CA ILE A 376 8.86 -16.61 9.87
C ILE A 376 8.32 -16.08 11.20
N LEU A 377 9.13 -16.16 12.26
CA LEU A 377 8.74 -15.61 13.56
C LEU A 377 8.43 -14.12 13.49
N ASN A 378 9.26 -13.32 12.81
CA ASN A 378 9.02 -11.89 12.68
C ASN A 378 7.72 -11.55 11.94
N LYS A 379 7.34 -12.33 10.92
CA LYS A 379 6.04 -12.18 10.24
C LYS A 379 4.89 -12.54 11.16
N ASP A 380 5.02 -13.63 11.90
CA ASP A 380 4.01 -14.06 12.86
C ASP A 380 3.83 -13.05 14.01
N LEU A 381 4.92 -12.43 14.48
CA LEU A 381 4.91 -11.41 15.54
C LEU A 381 4.17 -10.12 15.13
N GLN A 382 3.95 -9.89 13.83
CA GLN A 382 3.23 -8.73 13.29
C GLN A 382 1.77 -9.05 12.95
N ASN A 383 1.29 -10.27 13.21
CA ASN A 383 -0.09 -10.63 12.94
C ASN A 383 -1.04 -9.95 13.96
N SER A 384 -2.10 -9.30 13.47
CA SER A 384 -3.11 -8.60 14.28
C SER A 384 -3.89 -9.54 15.21
N GLU A 385 -3.99 -10.84 14.89
CA GLU A 385 -4.67 -11.83 15.73
C GLU A 385 -3.75 -12.44 16.81
N LEU A 386 -2.46 -12.11 16.81
CA LEU A 386 -1.49 -12.70 17.73
C LEU A 386 -1.81 -12.32 19.19
N SER A 387 -1.82 -13.34 20.06
CA SER A 387 -1.85 -13.15 21.51
C SER A 387 -0.44 -13.12 22.11
N VAL A 388 -0.30 -12.53 23.30
CA VAL A 388 0.97 -12.52 24.03
C VAL A 388 1.47 -13.95 24.30
N ASN A 389 0.57 -14.87 24.66
CA ASN A 389 0.93 -16.26 24.91
C ASN A 389 1.40 -16.98 23.63
N ASP A 390 0.75 -16.74 22.50
CA ASP A 390 1.18 -17.32 21.23
C ASP A 390 2.54 -16.76 20.79
N SER A 391 2.77 -15.46 21.03
CA SER A 391 4.08 -14.84 20.77
C SER A 391 5.19 -15.53 21.56
N TYR A 392 4.97 -15.82 22.84
CA TYR A 392 5.93 -16.52 23.71
C TYR A 392 6.24 -17.93 23.20
N ARG A 393 5.21 -18.73 22.92
CA ARG A 393 5.37 -20.10 22.39
C ARG A 393 6.12 -20.14 21.06
N LYS A 394 5.85 -19.18 20.17
CA LYS A 394 6.55 -19.08 18.88
C LYS A 394 8.04 -18.74 19.08
N ILE A 395 8.37 -17.85 20.03
CA ILE A 395 9.75 -17.54 20.39
C ILE A 395 10.45 -18.78 20.95
N GLU A 396 9.82 -19.50 21.89
CA GLU A 396 10.36 -20.75 22.44
C GLU A 396 10.62 -21.80 21.35
N GLY A 397 9.71 -21.93 20.40
CA GLY A 397 9.87 -22.83 19.25
C GLY A 397 11.09 -22.51 18.40
N VAL A 398 11.36 -21.22 18.15
CA VAL A 398 12.57 -20.79 17.43
C VAL A 398 13.83 -21.02 18.28
N MET A 399 13.79 -20.75 19.58
CA MET A 399 14.93 -21.03 20.47
C MET A 399 15.28 -22.52 20.49
N TYR A 400 14.27 -23.39 20.61
CA TYR A 400 14.44 -24.83 20.53
C TYR A 400 15.05 -25.24 19.18
N TYR A 401 14.52 -24.72 18.07
CA TYR A 401 15.06 -24.98 16.74
C TYR A 401 16.54 -24.60 16.62
N ILE A 402 16.94 -23.43 17.14
CA ILE A 402 18.32 -22.96 17.09
C ILE A 402 19.24 -23.91 17.88
N ASN A 403 18.81 -24.32 19.08
CA ASN A 403 19.57 -25.27 19.90
C ASN A 403 19.76 -26.62 19.18
N VAL A 404 18.68 -27.20 18.64
CA VAL A 404 18.76 -28.46 17.89
C VAL A 404 19.64 -28.31 16.66
N SER A 405 19.52 -27.19 15.92
CA SER A 405 20.31 -26.95 14.72
C SER A 405 21.81 -26.84 15.04
N ARG A 406 22.17 -26.19 16.16
CA ARG A 406 23.55 -26.14 16.64
C ARG A 406 24.09 -27.55 16.92
N ASP A 407 23.31 -28.38 17.61
CA ASP A 407 23.80 -29.66 18.13
C ASP A 407 23.77 -30.79 17.06
N SER A 408 22.89 -30.70 16.06
CA SER A 408 22.66 -31.80 15.10
C SER A 408 22.84 -31.45 13.62
N LYS A 409 22.78 -30.16 13.25
CA LYS A 409 22.87 -29.74 11.83
C LYS A 409 24.20 -29.08 11.48
N PHE A 410 25.04 -28.73 12.45
CA PHE A 410 26.30 -28.05 12.20
C PHE A 410 27.19 -28.82 11.22
N GLU A 411 27.36 -30.14 11.44
CA GLU A 411 28.17 -31.03 10.59
C GLU A 411 27.61 -31.22 9.17
N ILE A 412 26.33 -30.91 8.93
CA ILE A 412 25.74 -30.95 7.57
C ILE A 412 26.02 -29.65 6.83
N ILE A 413 26.12 -28.53 7.55
CA ILE A 413 26.36 -27.19 7.00
C ILE A 413 27.85 -26.95 6.78
N TRP A 414 28.70 -27.48 7.66
CA TRP A 414 30.16 -27.48 7.55
C TRP A 414 30.62 -28.40 6.42
#